data_AF-A0A484H239-F1
#
_entry.id   AF-A0A484H239-F1
#
_cell.length_a   1.000
_cell.length_b   1.000
_cell.length_c   1.000
_cell.angle_alpha   90.00
_cell.angle_beta   90.00
_cell.angle_gamma   90.00
#
_symmetry.space_group_name_H-M   'P 1'
#
loop_
_entity.id
_entity.type
_entity.pdbx_description
1 polymer ?
#
loop_
_entity_poly.entity_id
_entity_poly.type
_entity_poly.pdbx_seq_one_letter_code
_entity_poly.pdbx_strand_id
1 'polypeptide(L)'
;ESLDTYIQNTLSALYPPSEATAATVLWQLLSVAEKLYGGDGLRCLLDFLIPAKRALQHLQREARARYAGLLFLHEGWPLCIHEKVVVQLAPLRGVRLRPGDFYLQITVAAGRQRARLVLKRLSRLGQGSEEVIVPETMYGCVFTGEFLELVNGEQNGVPLQNCLLTSGSVVYRTPWNNVTDPVFVPTTGTNLPSCPSGPGPQQPPPDSASEAPAPAPTVASPAPQGG
;
A
#
# COMPACT_ATOMS: atom_id res chain seq x y z
N GLU A 1 12.93 27.69 18.73
CA GLU A 1 13.23 26.55 17.84
C GLU A 1 13.74 27.11 16.51
N SER A 2 14.86 26.61 15.97
CA SER A 2 15.33 27.05 14.65
C SER A 2 14.51 26.36 13.54
N LEU A 3 14.55 26.93 12.33
CA LEU A 3 13.91 26.33 11.15
C LEU A 3 14.41 24.90 10.92
N ASP A 4 15.72 24.68 11.01
CA ASP A 4 16.34 23.37 10.80
C ASP A 4 15.88 22.34 11.84
N THR A 5 15.78 22.73 13.11
CA THR A 5 15.27 21.86 14.17
C THR A 5 13.81 21.49 13.91
N TYR A 6 12.97 22.43 13.47
CA TYR A 6 11.57 22.12 13.13
C TYR A 6 11.47 21.12 11.97
N ILE A 7 12.27 21.33 10.92
CA ILE A 7 12.32 20.45 9.75
C ILE A 7 12.73 19.04 10.17
N GLN A 8 13.85 18.91 10.90
CA GLN A 8 14.35 17.63 11.36
C GLN A 8 13.34 16.92 12.24
N ASN A 9 12.78 17.61 13.25
CA ASN A 9 11.76 17.04 14.13
C ASN A 9 10.51 16.58 13.35
N THR A 10 10.09 17.37 12.37
CA THR A 10 8.91 17.03 11.55
C THR A 10 9.17 15.82 10.66
N LEU A 11 10.32 15.76 9.98
CA LEU A 11 10.65 14.63 9.09
C LEU A 11 10.87 13.34 9.88
N SER A 12 11.59 13.40 11.01
CA SER A 12 11.80 12.25 11.88
C SER A 12 10.50 11.69 12.46
N ALA A 13 9.55 12.56 12.84
CA ALA A 13 8.26 12.13 13.35
C ALA A 13 7.35 11.52 12.28
N LEU A 14 7.44 11.98 11.02
CA LEU A 14 6.62 11.48 9.92
C LEU A 14 7.16 10.17 9.34
N TYR A 15 8.48 10.04 9.21
CA TYR A 15 9.13 8.97 8.45
C TYR A 15 10.10 8.11 9.29
N PRO A 16 9.70 7.47 10.41
CA PRO A 16 10.62 6.62 11.16
C PRO A 16 10.98 5.30 10.42
N PRO A 17 12.13 4.66 10.73
CA PRO A 17 13.19 5.13 11.62
C PRO A 17 14.04 6.22 10.95
N SER A 18 14.33 7.29 11.69
CA SER A 18 14.97 8.49 11.14
C SER A 18 16.40 8.24 10.64
N GLU A 19 17.10 7.29 11.26
CA GLU A 19 18.48 6.92 10.95
C GLU A 19 18.64 6.41 9.51
N ALA A 20 17.59 5.79 8.96
CA ALA A 20 17.60 5.20 7.63
C ALA A 20 16.92 6.08 6.57
N THR A 21 15.88 6.82 6.94
CA THR A 21 15.02 7.53 5.99
C THR A 21 15.32 9.02 5.89
N ALA A 22 15.90 9.65 6.93
CA ALA A 22 16.00 11.11 7.05
C ALA A 22 16.75 11.73 5.87
N ALA A 23 17.86 11.14 5.45
CA ALA A 23 18.62 11.62 4.29
C ALA A 23 17.76 11.63 3.02
N THR A 24 16.99 10.56 2.79
CA THR A 24 16.09 10.43 1.62
C THR A 24 15.03 11.52 1.63
N VAL A 25 14.30 11.70 2.74
CA VAL A 25 13.21 12.68 2.82
C VAL A 25 13.70 14.12 2.86
N LEU A 26 14.87 14.38 3.46
CA LEU A 26 15.51 15.68 3.46
C LEU A 26 15.89 16.10 2.04
N TRP A 27 16.51 15.20 1.27
CA TRP A 27 16.81 15.46 -0.14
C TRP A 27 15.56 15.76 -0.98
N GLN A 28 14.45 15.06 -0.70
CA GLN A 28 13.18 15.35 -1.36
C GLN A 28 12.64 16.73 -0.98
N LEU A 29 12.67 17.10 0.31
CA LEU A 29 12.24 18.42 0.76
C LEU A 29 13.10 19.54 0.17
N LEU A 30 14.43 19.37 0.13
CA LEU A 30 15.33 20.31 -0.54
C LEU A 30 15.00 20.43 -2.04
N SER A 31 14.73 19.30 -2.71
CA SER A 31 14.27 19.31 -4.10
C SER A 31 12.96 20.09 -4.29
N VAL A 32 12.06 20.08 -3.31
CA VAL A 32 10.81 20.86 -3.35
C VAL A 32 11.10 22.34 -3.15
N ALA A 33 11.94 22.68 -2.15
CA ALA A 33 12.35 24.05 -1.87
C ALA A 33 13.01 24.70 -3.09
N GLU A 34 13.96 24.01 -3.71
CA GLU A 34 14.66 24.49 -4.91
C GLU A 34 13.71 24.68 -6.11
N LYS A 35 12.91 23.67 -6.43
CA LYS A 35 12.15 23.64 -7.69
C LYS A 35 10.83 24.39 -7.64
N LEU A 36 10.14 24.39 -6.50
CA LEU A 36 8.81 24.99 -6.37
C LEU A 36 8.83 26.33 -5.63
N TYR A 37 9.86 26.57 -4.83
CA TYR A 37 9.96 27.77 -3.98
C TYR A 37 11.23 28.59 -4.25
N GLY A 38 12.02 28.27 -5.28
CA GLY A 38 13.19 29.04 -5.67
C GLY A 38 14.28 29.08 -4.60
N GLY A 39 14.34 28.08 -3.71
CA GLY A 39 15.26 28.04 -2.57
C GLY A 39 14.76 28.77 -1.33
N ASP A 40 13.56 29.37 -1.35
CA ASP A 40 12.95 29.99 -0.17
C ASP A 40 12.49 28.91 0.83
N GLY A 41 13.33 28.64 1.83
CA GLY A 41 13.08 27.63 2.86
C GLY A 41 11.90 27.96 3.77
N LEU A 42 11.66 29.23 4.07
CA LEU A 42 10.54 29.65 4.92
C LEU A 42 9.22 29.48 4.17
N ARG A 43 9.17 29.87 2.90
CA ARG A 43 8.00 29.65 2.05
C ARG A 43 7.76 28.17 1.79
N CYS A 44 8.81 27.38 1.54
CA CYS A 44 8.70 25.91 1.45
C CYS A 44 8.12 25.32 2.75
N LEU A 45 8.56 25.78 3.92
CA LEU A 45 8.01 25.35 5.19
C LEU A 45 6.50 25.66 5.29
N LEU A 46 6.11 26.90 5.05
CA LEU A 46 4.76 27.40 5.26
C LEU A 46 3.77 26.86 4.22
N ASP A 47 4.14 26.93 2.95
CA ASP A 47 3.26 26.59 1.82
C ASP A 47 3.30 25.09 1.48
N PHE A 48 4.32 24.34 1.89
CA PHE A 48 4.44 22.90 1.60
C PHE A 48 4.54 22.02 2.85
N LEU A 49 5.58 22.17 3.67
CA LEU A 49 5.88 21.18 4.71
C LEU A 49 4.81 21.12 5.80
N ILE A 50 4.29 22.27 6.25
CA ILE A 50 3.22 22.32 7.27
C ILE A 50 1.92 21.68 6.74
N PRO A 51 1.41 22.04 5.55
CA PRO A 51 0.27 21.35 4.94
C PRO A 51 0.54 19.85 4.72
N ALA A 52 1.72 19.49 4.22
CA ALA A 52 2.10 18.10 3.96
C ALA A 52 2.10 17.26 5.24
N LYS A 53 2.69 17.78 6.33
CA LYS A 53 2.67 17.14 7.65
C LYS A 53 1.25 16.80 8.11
N ARG A 54 0.32 17.76 8.00
CA ARG A 54 -1.09 17.54 8.39
C ARG A 54 -1.75 16.45 7.56
N ALA A 55 -1.58 16.49 6.23
CA ALA A 55 -2.16 15.49 5.32
C ALA A 55 -1.57 14.09 5.56
N LEU A 56 -0.25 14.00 5.76
CA LEU A 56 0.45 12.75 6.05
C LEU A 56 0.03 12.15 7.39
N GLN A 57 -0.09 12.97 8.43
CA GLN A 57 -0.60 12.52 9.74
C GLN A 57 -2.05 12.05 9.66
N HIS A 58 -2.88 12.73 8.86
CA HIS A 58 -4.25 12.29 8.59
C HIS A 58 -4.25 10.93 7.90
N LEU A 59 -3.48 10.78 6.81
CA LEU A 59 -3.34 9.52 6.08
C LEU A 59 -2.84 8.38 6.98
N GLN A 60 -1.83 8.63 7.82
CA GLN A 60 -1.32 7.64 8.78
C GLN A 60 -2.41 7.19 9.75
N ARG A 61 -3.18 8.13 10.31
CA ARG A 61 -4.23 7.83 11.29
C ARG A 61 -5.33 6.95 10.67
N GLU A 62 -5.82 7.33 9.50
CA GLU A 62 -6.88 6.58 8.80
C GLU A 62 -6.41 5.19 8.38
N ALA A 63 -5.21 5.09 7.78
CA ALA A 63 -4.66 3.82 7.34
C ALA A 63 -4.37 2.85 8.50
N ARG A 64 -3.97 3.37 9.67
CA ARG A 64 -3.67 2.59 10.88
C ARG A 64 -4.90 2.27 11.72
N ALA A 65 -6.04 2.93 11.51
CA ALA A 65 -7.22 2.80 12.35
C ALA A 65 -7.71 1.34 12.48
N ARG A 66 -7.62 0.55 11.41
CA ARG A 66 -8.00 -0.87 11.38
C ARG A 66 -7.08 -1.80 12.18
N TYR A 67 -5.91 -1.33 12.58
CA TYR A 67 -4.88 -2.08 13.32
C TYR A 67 -4.71 -1.54 14.74
N ALA A 68 -5.74 -0.88 15.28
CA ALA A 68 -5.71 -0.33 16.62
C ALA A 68 -5.37 -1.43 17.66
N GLY A 69 -4.39 -1.14 18.52
CA GLY A 69 -3.90 -2.09 19.53
C GLY A 69 -2.78 -3.02 19.08
N LEU A 70 -2.42 -3.02 17.78
CA LEU A 70 -1.26 -3.76 17.28
C LEU A 70 -0.02 -2.85 17.19
N LEU A 71 1.15 -3.41 17.48
CA LEU A 71 2.43 -2.72 17.37
C LEU A 71 3.13 -3.10 16.07
N PHE A 72 3.32 -2.12 15.18
CA PHE A 72 3.98 -2.32 13.90
C PHE A 72 5.47 -2.62 14.10
N LEU A 73 5.98 -3.64 13.42
CA LEU A 73 7.42 -3.90 13.33
C LEU A 73 8.14 -2.73 12.64
N HIS A 74 7.48 -2.12 11.66
CA HIS A 74 7.95 -0.92 10.98
C HIS A 74 7.15 0.29 11.44
N GLU A 75 7.70 1.05 12.37
CA GLU A 75 7.04 2.22 12.99
C GLU A 75 6.58 3.28 11.97
N GLY A 76 7.24 3.34 10.82
CA GLY A 76 6.93 4.29 9.75
C GLY A 76 5.74 3.89 8.88
N TRP A 77 5.22 2.67 8.98
CA TRP A 77 4.14 2.21 8.10
C TRP A 77 2.90 3.09 8.30
N PRO A 78 2.26 3.65 7.27
CA PRO A 78 2.45 3.32 5.86
C PRO A 78 3.36 4.29 5.08
N LEU A 79 3.96 5.30 5.73
CA LEU A 79 4.82 6.27 5.04
C LEU A 79 6.24 5.75 4.79
N CYS A 80 6.71 4.82 5.61
CA CYS A 80 7.95 4.06 5.43
C CYS A 80 7.73 2.58 5.68
N ILE A 81 8.50 1.75 4.99
CA ILE A 81 8.63 0.31 5.27
C ILE A 81 10.11 -0.01 5.23
N HIS A 82 10.65 -0.56 6.33
CA HIS A 82 12.09 -0.66 6.53
C HIS A 82 12.80 0.70 6.30
N GLU A 83 13.86 0.74 5.50
CA GLU A 83 14.58 1.94 5.09
C GLU A 83 13.97 2.71 3.90
N LYS A 84 12.77 2.31 3.43
CA LYS A 84 12.19 2.81 2.18
C LYS A 84 11.02 3.75 2.44
N VAL A 85 11.07 4.92 1.82
CA VAL A 85 10.00 5.92 1.80
C VAL A 85 8.94 5.47 0.79
N VAL A 86 7.70 5.35 1.25
CA VAL A 86 6.53 4.94 0.45
C VAL A 86 5.83 6.15 -0.16
N VAL A 87 5.55 7.16 0.67
CA VAL A 87 4.88 8.39 0.23
C VAL A 87 5.92 9.50 0.04
N GLN A 88 6.17 9.84 -1.22
CA GLN A 88 7.20 10.80 -1.60
C GLN A 88 6.78 12.24 -1.31
N LEU A 89 7.72 13.09 -0.90
CA LEU A 89 7.56 14.54 -0.84
C LEU A 89 7.85 15.21 -2.19
N ALA A 90 8.74 14.61 -2.99
CA ALA A 90 9.13 15.13 -4.30
C ALA A 90 8.87 14.11 -5.42
N PRO A 91 8.77 14.54 -6.69
CA PRO A 91 8.77 13.63 -7.82
C PRO A 91 10.05 12.79 -7.88
N LEU A 92 9.93 11.53 -8.27
CA LEU A 92 11.08 10.63 -8.41
C LEU A 92 12.04 11.13 -9.50
N ARG A 93 13.32 11.31 -9.17
CA ARG A 93 14.36 11.78 -10.09
C ARG A 93 14.94 10.60 -10.88
N GLY A 94 15.10 10.75 -12.20
CA GLY A 94 15.82 9.79 -13.04
C GLY A 94 15.12 8.46 -13.27
N VAL A 95 13.85 8.33 -12.90
CA VAL A 95 13.08 7.08 -13.07
C VAL A 95 12.00 7.24 -14.11
N ARG A 96 11.96 6.28 -15.05
CA ARG A 96 10.86 6.15 -16.01
C ARG A 96 9.86 5.11 -15.49
N LEU A 97 8.63 5.54 -15.27
CA LEU A 97 7.52 4.65 -14.91
C LEU A 97 7.29 3.64 -16.02
N ARG A 98 7.19 2.36 -15.65
CA ARG A 98 6.78 1.28 -16.56
C ARG A 98 5.27 1.10 -16.51
N PRO A 99 4.64 0.48 -17.53
CA PRO A 99 3.26 0.02 -17.40
C PRO A 99 3.11 -0.85 -16.15
N GLY A 100 2.09 -0.55 -15.33
CA GLY A 100 1.86 -1.21 -14.04
C GLY A 100 2.63 -0.63 -12.84
N ASP A 101 3.60 0.27 -13.05
CA ASP A 101 4.28 1.00 -11.96
C ASP A 101 3.49 2.25 -11.57
N PHE A 102 3.49 2.57 -10.28
CA PHE A 102 3.01 3.84 -9.74
C PHE A 102 3.83 4.27 -8.52
N TYR A 103 3.62 5.49 -8.02
CA TYR A 103 4.05 5.89 -6.69
C TYR A 103 3.08 6.89 -6.07
N LEU A 104 3.10 6.95 -4.74
CA LEU A 104 2.32 7.91 -3.98
C LEU A 104 3.17 9.14 -3.69
N GLN A 105 2.62 10.33 -3.90
CA GLN A 105 3.29 11.58 -3.61
C GLN A 105 2.34 12.54 -2.88
N ILE A 106 2.85 13.29 -1.91
CA ILE A 106 2.16 14.49 -1.40
C ILE A 106 2.53 15.69 -2.27
N THR A 107 1.52 16.39 -2.76
CA THR A 107 1.68 17.62 -3.53
C THR A 107 0.81 18.73 -2.94
N VAL A 108 1.19 19.98 -3.16
CA VAL A 108 0.33 21.13 -2.91
C VAL A 108 -0.12 21.65 -4.27
N ALA A 109 -1.44 21.81 -4.44
CA ALA A 109 -1.97 22.31 -5.71
C ALA A 109 -1.61 23.78 -5.88
N ALA A 110 -1.18 24.18 -7.08
CA ALA A 110 -0.95 25.59 -7.40
C ALA A 110 -2.20 26.42 -7.06
N GLY A 111 -2.04 27.43 -6.21
CA GLY A 111 -3.12 28.30 -5.76
C GLY A 111 -4.03 27.74 -4.66
N ARG A 112 -3.76 26.57 -4.07
CA ARG A 112 -4.48 26.05 -2.90
C ARG A 112 -3.55 25.84 -1.72
N GLN A 113 -4.04 26.15 -0.53
CA GLN A 113 -3.33 25.98 0.75
C GLN A 113 -3.46 24.55 1.34
N ARG A 114 -3.79 23.55 0.52
CA ARG A 114 -4.00 22.17 1.00
C ARG A 114 -3.07 21.22 0.26
N ALA A 115 -2.27 20.49 1.04
CA ALA A 115 -1.57 19.32 0.56
C ALA A 115 -2.58 18.20 0.26
N ARG A 116 -2.32 17.43 -0.78
CA ARG A 116 -3.13 16.30 -1.23
C ARG A 116 -2.24 15.13 -1.60
N LEU A 117 -2.74 13.94 -1.34
CA LEU A 117 -2.17 12.71 -1.84
C LEU A 117 -2.52 12.54 -3.32
N VAL A 118 -1.52 12.24 -4.13
CA VAL A 118 -1.66 11.88 -5.53
C VAL A 118 -1.00 10.55 -5.80
N LEU A 119 -1.63 9.74 -6.64
CA LEU A 119 -1.03 8.57 -7.26
C LEU A 119 -0.48 8.97 -8.62
N LYS A 120 0.82 8.76 -8.83
CA LYS A 120 1.49 9.02 -10.10
C LYS A 120 1.71 7.73 -10.84
N ARG A 121 1.23 7.68 -12.08
CA ARG A 121 1.33 6.52 -12.97
C ARG A 121 1.81 6.94 -14.35
N LEU A 122 2.18 5.96 -15.18
CA LEU A 122 2.42 6.22 -16.59
C LEU A 122 1.12 6.72 -17.25
N SER A 123 1.21 7.76 -18.07
CA SER A 123 0.07 8.26 -18.84
C SER A 123 -0.50 7.17 -19.75
N ARG A 124 -1.82 7.16 -19.94
CA ARG A 124 -2.51 6.23 -20.85
C ARG A 124 -1.97 6.28 -22.28
N LEU A 125 -1.50 7.44 -22.72
CA LEU A 125 -0.90 7.63 -24.04
C LEU A 125 0.57 7.19 -24.10
N GLY A 126 1.11 6.65 -23.00
CA GLY A 126 2.53 6.31 -22.86
C GLY A 126 3.47 7.52 -22.79
N GLN A 127 2.91 8.73 -22.86
CA GLN A 127 3.65 9.99 -22.87
C GLN A 127 3.70 10.60 -21.47
N GLY A 128 4.79 10.35 -20.75
CA GLY A 128 5.03 10.93 -19.43
C GLY A 128 4.18 10.33 -18.31
N SER A 129 4.08 11.05 -17.19
CA SER A 129 3.32 10.63 -16.01
C SER A 129 1.99 11.38 -15.89
N GLU A 130 0.94 10.66 -15.50
CA GLU A 130 -0.35 11.20 -15.11
C GLU A 130 -0.48 11.21 -13.57
N GLU A 131 -1.19 12.19 -13.02
CA GLU A 131 -1.48 12.29 -11.59
C GLU A 131 -2.97 12.05 -11.34
N VAL A 132 -3.29 11.09 -10.47
CA VAL A 132 -4.64 10.83 -9.98
C VAL A 132 -4.73 11.35 -8.54
N ILE A 133 -5.64 12.29 -8.29
CA ILE A 133 -5.85 12.82 -6.94
C ILE A 133 -6.56 11.76 -6.10
N VAL A 134 -6.04 11.50 -4.91
CA VAL A 134 -6.68 10.60 -3.94
C VAL A 134 -7.47 11.45 -2.93
N PRO A 135 -8.81 11.36 -2.92
CA PRO A 135 -9.65 12.05 -1.94
C PRO A 135 -9.32 11.64 -0.50
N GLU A 136 -9.44 12.56 0.45
CA GLU A 136 -9.22 12.26 1.87
C GLU A 136 -10.17 11.17 2.39
N THR A 137 -11.38 11.06 1.84
CA THR A 137 -12.35 10.01 2.17
C THR A 137 -11.84 8.60 1.85
N MET A 138 -10.84 8.47 0.98
CA MET A 138 -10.22 7.18 0.63
C MET A 138 -9.00 6.86 1.52
N TYR A 139 -8.53 7.77 2.38
CA TYR A 139 -7.28 7.56 3.15
C TYR A 139 -7.32 6.31 4.02
N GLY A 140 -8.50 5.92 4.50
CA GLY A 140 -8.70 4.66 5.19
C GLY A 140 -8.28 3.48 4.32
N CYS A 141 -8.76 3.39 3.07
CA CYS A 141 -8.49 2.26 2.18
C CYS A 141 -7.19 2.37 1.37
N VAL A 142 -6.51 3.52 1.30
CA VAL A 142 -5.33 3.70 0.43
C VAL A 142 -4.37 2.52 0.51
N PHE A 143 -3.96 2.10 1.70
CA PHE A 143 -3.01 0.99 1.88
C PHE A 143 -3.70 -0.37 2.00
N THR A 144 -4.57 -0.70 1.03
CA THR A 144 -5.20 -2.04 0.86
C THR A 144 -5.17 -2.47 -0.61
N GLY A 145 -5.47 -3.75 -0.87
CA GLY A 145 -5.69 -4.24 -2.23
C GLY A 145 -6.87 -3.55 -2.93
N GLU A 146 -7.96 -3.30 -2.20
CA GLU A 146 -9.18 -2.66 -2.68
C GLU A 146 -8.92 -1.27 -3.30
N PHE A 147 -8.03 -0.47 -2.71
CA PHE A 147 -7.68 0.83 -3.29
C PHE A 147 -7.16 0.71 -4.71
N LEU A 148 -6.32 -0.29 -4.96
CA LEU A 148 -5.69 -0.47 -6.24
C LEU A 148 -6.66 -1.10 -7.25
N GLU A 149 -7.58 -1.95 -6.78
CA GLU A 149 -8.73 -2.43 -7.57
C GLU A 149 -9.63 -1.27 -8.00
N LEU A 150 -9.98 -0.35 -7.11
CA LEU A 150 -10.79 0.84 -7.43
C LEU A 150 -10.08 1.73 -8.46
N VAL A 151 -8.78 2.00 -8.26
CA VAL A 151 -8.00 2.81 -9.21
C VAL A 151 -7.87 2.10 -10.57
N ASN A 152 -7.79 0.77 -10.61
CA ASN A 152 -7.70 0.00 -11.86
C ASN A 152 -9.05 -0.19 -12.56
N GLY A 153 -10.15 -0.35 -11.82
CA GLY A 153 -11.49 -0.56 -12.37
C GLY A 153 -11.99 0.62 -13.20
N GLU A 154 -11.50 1.82 -12.90
CA GLU A 154 -11.74 3.05 -13.67
C GLU A 154 -10.90 3.12 -14.98
N GLN A 155 -10.21 2.06 -15.39
CA GLN A 155 -9.22 2.09 -16.47
C GLN A 155 -9.29 0.92 -17.47
N ASN A 156 -9.13 1.24 -18.75
CA ASN A 156 -8.88 0.30 -19.85
C ASN A 156 -7.37 0.22 -20.18
N GLY A 157 -6.55 -0.28 -19.26
CA GLY A 157 -5.08 -0.32 -19.42
C GLY A 157 -4.39 -1.42 -18.62
N VAL A 158 -3.05 -1.45 -18.64
CA VAL A 158 -2.28 -2.38 -17.80
C VAL A 158 -2.54 -2.04 -16.33
N PRO A 159 -3.07 -2.98 -15.52
CA PRO A 159 -3.39 -2.71 -14.13
C PRO A 159 -2.12 -2.33 -13.35
N LEU A 160 -2.25 -1.37 -12.45
CA LEU A 160 -1.19 -1.04 -11.51
C LEU A 160 -0.90 -2.25 -10.61
N GLN A 161 0.36 -2.46 -10.26
CA GLN A 161 0.80 -3.61 -9.47
C GLN A 161 1.99 -3.27 -8.57
N ASN A 162 2.91 -2.44 -9.05
CA ASN A 162 4.16 -2.14 -8.35
C ASN A 162 4.20 -0.68 -7.90
N CYS A 163 4.40 -0.47 -6.59
CA CYS A 163 4.67 0.85 -6.04
C CYS A 163 6.19 1.10 -6.04
N LEU A 164 6.60 2.29 -6.48
CA LEU A 164 7.98 2.73 -6.43
C LEU A 164 8.29 3.41 -5.09
N LEU A 165 9.23 2.84 -4.36
CA LEU A 165 9.70 3.35 -3.06
C LEU A 165 11.13 3.88 -3.19
N THR A 166 11.57 4.76 -2.29
CA THR A 166 12.92 5.33 -2.34
C THR A 166 13.73 5.06 -1.08
N SER A 167 15.02 4.78 -1.24
CA SER A 167 15.99 4.82 -0.14
C SER A 167 17.30 5.39 -0.68
N GLY A 168 17.72 6.53 -0.14
CA GLY A 168 18.80 7.33 -0.70
C GLY A 168 18.51 7.73 -2.16
N SER A 169 19.42 7.38 -3.07
CA SER A 169 19.29 7.60 -4.51
C SER A 169 18.63 6.44 -5.26
N VAL A 170 18.33 5.33 -4.58
CA VAL A 170 17.83 4.10 -5.19
C VAL A 170 16.31 4.07 -5.17
N VAL A 171 15.71 3.61 -6.27
CA VAL A 171 14.27 3.42 -6.41
C VAL A 171 13.93 1.94 -6.55
N TYR A 172 13.08 1.45 -5.66
CA TYR A 172 12.69 0.05 -5.54
C TYR A 172 11.30 -0.15 -6.13
N ARG A 173 11.16 -1.11 -7.06
CA ARG A 173 9.86 -1.63 -7.48
C ARG A 173 9.38 -2.65 -6.46
N THR A 174 8.28 -2.34 -5.79
CA THR A 174 7.73 -3.19 -4.73
C THR A 174 6.30 -3.58 -5.10
N PRO A 175 5.97 -4.88 -5.18
CA PRO A 175 4.59 -5.33 -5.34
C PRO A 175 3.68 -4.70 -4.28
N TRP A 176 2.49 -4.24 -4.67
CA TRP A 176 1.63 -3.45 -3.79
C TRP A 176 1.20 -4.19 -2.53
N ASN A 177 0.96 -5.50 -2.64
CA ASN A 177 0.66 -6.38 -1.52
C ASN A 177 1.74 -6.33 -0.42
N ASN A 178 3.02 -6.19 -0.78
CA ASN A 178 4.12 -6.06 0.18
C ASN A 178 4.16 -4.69 0.88
N VAL A 179 3.40 -3.70 0.39
CA VAL A 179 3.24 -2.39 1.03
C VAL A 179 1.99 -2.36 1.92
N THR A 180 0.92 -3.03 1.50
CA THR A 180 -0.38 -3.04 2.19
C THR A 180 -0.47 -4.01 3.35
N ASP A 181 0.44 -4.99 3.43
CA ASP A 181 0.49 -5.98 4.50
C ASP A 181 1.49 -5.56 5.58
N PRO A 182 1.06 -4.85 6.64
CA PRO A 182 1.95 -4.46 7.73
C PRO A 182 2.40 -5.67 8.54
N VAL A 183 3.69 -5.70 8.87
CA VAL A 183 4.25 -6.68 9.82
C VAL A 183 4.15 -6.13 11.24
N PHE A 184 3.76 -6.98 12.19
CA PHE A 184 3.61 -6.62 13.60
C PHE A 184 4.66 -7.31 14.47
N VAL A 185 4.98 -6.71 15.62
CA VAL A 185 5.85 -7.32 16.63
C VAL A 185 5.11 -8.47 17.30
N PRO A 186 5.72 -9.67 17.42
CA PRO A 186 5.11 -10.78 18.14
C PRO A 186 4.85 -10.40 19.59
N THR A 187 3.59 -10.47 20.03
CA THR A 187 3.24 -10.24 21.43
C THR A 187 3.57 -11.51 22.22
N THR A 188 4.63 -11.49 23.01
CA THR A 188 4.94 -12.60 23.93
C THR A 188 3.89 -12.63 25.04
N GLY A 189 2.89 -13.51 24.93
CA GLY A 189 2.04 -13.88 26.08
C GLY A 189 0.53 -13.78 25.94
N THR A 190 -0.05 -13.65 24.74
CA THR A 190 -1.52 -13.81 24.60
C THR A 190 -1.84 -14.57 23.33
N ASN A 191 -2.64 -15.64 23.45
CA ASN A 191 -3.20 -16.37 22.32
C ASN A 191 -3.75 -15.38 21.29
N LEU A 192 -3.24 -15.44 20.05
CA LEU A 192 -3.80 -14.67 18.95
C LEU A 192 -5.30 -14.98 18.85
N PRO A 193 -6.19 -13.99 18.79
CA PRO A 193 -7.43 -14.19 18.06
C PRO A 193 -7.01 -14.33 16.60
N SER A 194 -7.08 -15.57 16.10
CA SER A 194 -7.05 -15.87 14.68
C SER A 194 -7.95 -14.86 13.96
N CYS A 195 -7.45 -14.27 12.87
CA CYS A 195 -8.29 -13.52 11.95
C CYS A 195 -9.57 -14.34 11.66
N PRO A 196 -10.77 -13.75 11.61
CA PRO A 196 -11.95 -14.46 11.13
C PRO A 196 -11.79 -14.65 9.62
N SER A 197 -11.00 -15.64 9.23
CA SER A 197 -11.11 -16.25 7.92
C SER A 197 -12.54 -16.78 7.82
N GLY A 198 -13.22 -16.43 6.72
CA GLY A 198 -14.61 -16.80 6.47
C GLY A 198 -14.89 -18.30 6.65
N PRO A 199 -16.17 -18.68 6.74
CA PRO A 199 -16.58 -20.03 7.12
C PRO A 199 -15.92 -21.06 6.21
N GLY A 200 -15.11 -21.93 6.82
CA GLY A 200 -14.50 -23.07 6.15
C GLY A 200 -15.56 -23.99 5.53
N PRO A 201 -15.22 -24.76 4.48
CA PRO A 201 -16.16 -25.66 3.84
C PRO A 201 -16.69 -26.67 4.88
N GLN A 202 -18.02 -26.67 5.06
CA GLN A 202 -18.71 -27.62 5.93
C GLN A 202 -18.41 -29.05 5.46
N GLN A 203 -17.78 -29.83 6.33
CA GLN A 203 -17.75 -31.29 6.21
C GLN A 203 -19.19 -31.84 6.28
N PRO A 204 -19.60 -32.72 5.35
CA PRO A 204 -20.90 -33.38 5.45
C PRO A 204 -20.94 -34.34 6.66
N PRO A 205 -22.13 -34.58 7.23
CA PRO A 205 -22.29 -35.34 8.47
C PRO A 205 -21.95 -36.82 8.31
N PRO A 206 -21.65 -37.55 9.41
CA PRO A 206 -21.34 -38.97 9.35
C PRO A 206 -22.60 -39.79 9.03
N ASP A 207 -22.42 -40.75 8.12
CA ASP A 207 -23.39 -41.76 7.71
C ASP A 207 -24.10 -42.41 8.90
N SER A 208 -25.44 -42.34 8.88
CA SER A 208 -26.29 -43.28 9.63
C SER A 208 -26.83 -44.31 8.65
N ALA A 209 -26.48 -45.55 8.96
CA ALA A 209 -26.84 -46.80 8.29
C ALA A 209 -28.19 -46.80 7.57
N SER A 210 -28.19 -47.29 6.32
CA SER A 210 -29.36 -47.93 5.74
C SER A 210 -28.94 -49.17 4.96
N GLU A 211 -29.24 -50.29 5.60
CA GLU A 211 -29.39 -51.67 5.15
C GLU A 211 -29.61 -51.88 3.63
N ALA A 212 -28.79 -52.73 3.03
CA ALA A 212 -28.99 -53.27 1.68
C ALA A 212 -29.65 -54.66 1.78
N PRO A 213 -30.63 -55.02 0.92
CA PRO A 213 -31.11 -56.39 0.82
C PRO A 213 -30.21 -57.25 -0.08
N ALA A 214 -30.16 -58.54 0.25
CA ALA A 214 -29.30 -59.59 -0.29
C ALA A 214 -29.42 -59.85 -1.81
N PRO A 215 -28.39 -60.48 -2.44
CA PRO A 215 -28.46 -60.88 -3.84
C PRO A 215 -29.14 -62.24 -4.02
N ALA A 216 -29.89 -62.39 -5.12
CA ALA A 216 -30.35 -63.69 -5.62
C ALA A 216 -29.29 -64.33 -6.54
N PRO A 217 -29.15 -65.67 -6.58
CA PRO A 217 -28.14 -66.32 -7.40
C PRO A 217 -28.71 -66.71 -8.77
N THR A 218 -27.92 -66.54 -9.84
CA THR A 218 -28.16 -67.26 -11.10
C THR A 218 -26.84 -67.69 -11.72
N VAL A 219 -26.75 -69.00 -11.97
CA VAL A 219 -25.58 -69.75 -12.41
C VAL A 219 -25.60 -69.93 -13.93
N ALA A 220 -24.41 -69.77 -14.52
CA ALA A 220 -23.85 -70.37 -15.75
C ALA A 220 -24.65 -70.41 -17.07
N SER A 221 -24.03 -69.83 -18.11
CA SER A 221 -24.19 -70.22 -19.52
C SER A 221 -23.63 -71.64 -19.79
N PRO A 222 -23.98 -72.31 -20.91
CA PRO A 222 -23.15 -72.13 -22.11
C PRO A 222 -23.83 -72.29 -23.50
N ALA A 223 -23.14 -71.68 -24.48
CA ALA A 223 -22.88 -72.09 -25.88
C ALA A 223 -23.98 -72.10 -26.98
N PRO A 224 -23.58 -71.90 -28.27
CA PRO A 224 -24.47 -71.62 -29.39
C PRO A 224 -24.76 -72.86 -30.27
N GLN A 225 -25.83 -72.82 -31.07
CA GLN A 225 -25.98 -73.68 -32.25
C GLN A 225 -26.36 -72.86 -33.47
N GLY A 226 -25.59 -73.07 -34.55
CA GLY A 226 -26.01 -72.78 -35.91
C GLY A 226 -26.68 -74.01 -36.53
N GLY A 227 -27.55 -73.75 -37.51
CA GLY A 227 -28.26 -74.69 -38.37
C GLY A 227 -29.18 -73.90 -39.29
#